data_AF-A0A553PGH5-F1
#
_entry.id   AF-A0A553PGH5-F1
#
_cell.length_a   1.000
_cell.length_b   1.000
_cell.length_c   1.000
_cell.angle_alpha   90.00
_cell.angle_beta   90.00
_cell.angle_gamma   90.00
#
_symmetry.space_group_name_H-M   'P 1'
#
loop_
_entity.id
_entity.type
_entity.pdbx_description
1 polymer ?
#
loop_
_entity_poly.entity_id
_entity_poly.type
_entity_poly.pdbx_seq_one_letter_code
_entity_poly.pdbx_strand_id
1 'polypeptide(L)'
;MWPQDLANIQSRMDDLPQGGRPVVMHEVIDQGGEPIKVNEYYDVGRVTEFRYGIKVAESINNGAFGNLEGVYDPGWGMCDPEHAFVFIDNHDNQRGHGGAGNTLTHKDPYKYKLAVSFMLAHDYGFKRVMSSYYFDNSDQGPPDTPPGCGEGWVCEHRWNSIGNMVEFANAVNGEPVENWVGEADMVAFSRGAKGFYAMGNVGGRQFTTGLPDGEYCDLISDCVQKITISGGMGTFDLYDSEEPAVAICVGCSGGSGPGTTSAPDDDATTTTQASTSPVPEECCDTITLSSSGAGASAYPELMGDYSKIDTDENGRGVYQHKTILTDAYISYVNDPAHHWDGWRVTNNRDEVFGFISNDDDGDCPQLASGWDYLDGEEWNVDETMKVSCNQGGGDTTTSPGGGGSTNAPPTGMARTIIFIERETFPGSDVFIVGGINDEQRPDCGTDAETSTCAIDIALNEMPKQWESYNAWMEGDTKLDWEGPQVGQGTFDDYEAFGTPGAWTTDDATDDFYYELNTFGPHYWIIDMNMDCSQTENGWFELNTLYTIGGEDGEPIIAQEACTGGVGGTAPYSSPNHMARCGYMNVFQYGENGCQIDEVPAKKN
;
A
#
# COMPACT_ATOMS: atom_id res chain seq x y z
N MET A 1 28.78 8.36 16.52
CA MET A 1 30.13 8.64 17.10
C MET A 1 30.36 10.14 17.13
N TRP A 2 31.17 10.67 18.05
CA TRP A 2 31.52 12.10 18.06
C TRP A 2 32.37 12.46 16.83
N PRO A 3 32.11 13.58 16.12
CA PRO A 3 32.90 14.00 14.97
C PRO A 3 34.41 14.10 15.27
N GLN A 4 34.77 14.57 16.47
CA GLN A 4 36.18 14.67 16.88
C GLN A 4 36.87 13.31 17.00
N ASP A 5 36.16 12.27 17.44
CA ASP A 5 36.70 10.91 17.52
C ASP A 5 36.92 10.34 16.11
N LEU A 6 35.98 10.59 15.19
CA LEU A 6 36.12 10.24 13.78
C LEU A 6 37.34 10.93 13.17
N ALA A 7 37.54 12.24 13.39
CA ALA A 7 38.71 12.96 12.93
C ALA A 7 40.03 12.36 13.46
N ASN A 8 40.05 11.97 14.73
CA ASN A 8 41.21 11.34 15.37
C ASN A 8 41.51 9.94 14.83
N ILE A 9 40.50 9.17 14.46
CA ILE A 9 40.66 7.88 13.78
C ILE A 9 41.19 8.12 12.37
N GLN A 10 40.57 9.04 11.64
CA GLN A 10 40.93 9.34 10.26
C GLN A 10 42.36 9.87 10.15
N SER A 11 42.85 10.67 11.10
CA SER A 11 44.22 11.17 11.10
C SER A 11 45.29 10.07 11.19
N ARG A 12 44.89 8.84 11.53
CA ARG A 12 45.77 7.67 11.66
C ARG A 12 45.64 6.70 10.48
N MET A 13 44.70 6.93 9.56
CA MET A 13 44.59 6.13 8.35
C MET A 13 45.79 6.40 7.45
N ASP A 14 46.29 5.35 6.78
CA ASP A 14 47.30 5.50 5.75
C ASP A 14 46.72 6.15 4.49
N ASP A 15 47.59 6.73 3.67
CA ASP A 15 47.23 7.16 2.31
C ASP A 15 46.99 5.93 1.41
N LEU A 16 46.19 6.11 0.36
CA LEU A 16 45.94 5.06 -0.63
C LEU A 16 47.25 4.71 -1.38
N PRO A 17 47.43 3.45 -1.84
CA PRO A 17 48.63 3.03 -2.57
C PRO A 17 48.95 3.88 -3.81
N GLN A 18 47.91 4.41 -4.46
CA GLN A 18 47.97 5.28 -5.63
C GLN A 18 48.17 6.77 -5.29
N GLY A 19 48.25 7.13 -4.00
CA GLY A 19 48.30 8.50 -3.49
C GLY A 19 46.91 9.05 -3.12
N GLY A 20 46.89 10.00 -2.18
CA GLY A 20 45.68 10.63 -1.66
C GLY A 20 45.10 9.94 -0.41
N ARG A 21 44.15 10.59 0.25
CA ARG A 21 43.45 10.06 1.41
C ARG A 21 42.30 9.14 0.98
N PRO A 22 41.92 8.13 1.79
CA PRO A 22 40.67 7.40 1.59
C PRO A 22 39.47 8.35 1.54
N VAL A 23 38.51 8.07 0.66
CA VAL A 23 37.20 8.74 0.68
C VAL A 23 36.39 8.19 1.85
N VAL A 24 35.81 9.08 2.65
CA VAL A 24 34.99 8.69 3.81
C VAL A 24 33.58 9.23 3.63
N MET A 25 32.62 8.33 3.84
CA MET A 25 31.18 8.61 3.86
C MET A 25 30.65 8.06 5.18
N HIS A 26 29.99 8.90 5.97
CA HIS A 26 29.41 8.51 7.25
C HIS A 26 27.92 8.25 7.08
N GLU A 27 27.46 7.14 7.64
CA GLU A 27 26.05 6.91 7.86
C GLU A 27 25.59 7.73 9.07
N VAL A 28 24.78 8.74 8.78
CA VAL A 28 24.12 9.61 9.75
C VAL A 28 22.66 9.66 9.33
N ILE A 29 21.80 8.95 10.07
CA ILE A 29 20.35 9.02 9.88
C ILE A 29 19.89 10.30 10.55
N ASP A 30 19.61 11.33 9.76
CA ASP A 30 18.98 12.58 10.21
C ASP A 30 17.84 12.87 9.25
N GLN A 31 16.61 12.69 9.73
CA GLN A 31 15.38 12.97 8.97
C GLN A 31 14.68 14.23 9.48
N GLY A 32 15.29 14.95 10.43
CA GLY A 32 14.64 16.05 11.16
C GLY A 32 14.27 15.63 12.59
N GLY A 33 13.78 16.57 13.40
CA GLY A 33 13.29 16.29 14.76
C GLY A 33 14.34 15.96 15.84
N GLU A 34 15.53 15.50 15.47
CA GLU A 34 16.57 15.08 16.41
C GLU A 34 17.65 16.13 16.67
N PRO A 35 18.36 16.11 17.82
CA PRO A 35 19.40 17.10 18.14
C PRO A 35 20.70 16.93 17.35
N ILE A 36 21.01 15.73 16.85
CA ILE A 36 22.24 15.45 16.08
C ILE A 36 21.97 15.76 14.61
N LYS A 37 22.88 16.50 13.96
CA LYS A 37 22.72 16.96 12.58
C LYS A 37 23.86 16.54 11.66
N VAL A 38 23.51 16.30 10.40
CA VAL A 38 24.44 15.93 9.32
C VAL A 38 25.62 16.91 9.17
N ASN A 39 25.38 18.21 9.36
CA ASN A 39 26.41 19.24 9.24
C ASN A 39 27.51 19.18 10.31
N GLU A 40 27.29 18.47 11.41
CA GLU A 40 28.33 18.23 12.42
C GLU A 40 29.46 17.33 11.89
N TYR A 41 29.23 16.62 10.77
CA TYR A 41 30.14 15.62 10.22
C TYR A 41 30.84 16.05 8.93
N TYR A 42 30.59 17.26 8.41
CA TYR A 42 31.16 17.71 7.13
C TYR A 42 32.69 17.74 7.11
N ASP A 43 33.32 18.15 8.21
CA ASP A 43 34.80 18.20 8.33
C ASP A 43 35.46 16.81 8.30
N VAL A 44 34.67 15.74 8.45
CA VAL A 44 35.16 14.36 8.50
C VAL A 44 34.67 13.50 7.33
N GLY A 45 34.00 14.07 6.33
CA GLY A 45 33.64 13.38 5.09
C GLY A 45 32.25 13.73 4.58
N ARG A 46 31.80 12.95 3.60
CA ARG A 46 30.41 12.99 3.14
C ARG A 46 29.50 12.30 4.14
N VAL A 47 28.21 12.56 4.05
CA VAL A 47 27.18 11.99 4.92
C VAL A 47 25.99 11.48 4.11
N THR A 48 25.39 10.39 4.55
CA THR A 48 24.16 9.83 3.96
C THR A 48 23.01 10.82 4.05
N GLU A 49 22.45 11.24 2.91
CA GLU A 49 21.28 12.12 2.88
C GLU A 49 19.99 11.32 2.75
N PHE A 50 19.47 10.82 3.87
CA PHE A 50 18.27 9.98 3.91
C PHE A 50 17.00 10.70 3.41
N ARG A 51 16.94 12.03 3.51
CA ARG A 51 15.78 12.81 3.04
C ARG A 51 15.66 12.83 1.51
N TYR A 52 16.75 12.57 0.80
CA TYR A 52 16.75 12.55 -0.66
C TYR A 52 15.82 11.46 -1.20
N GLY A 53 15.98 10.22 -0.72
CA GLY A 53 15.13 9.10 -1.14
C GLY A 53 13.66 9.32 -0.81
N ILE A 54 13.37 9.90 0.37
CA ILE A 54 12.01 10.25 0.82
C ILE A 54 11.35 11.23 -0.16
N LYS A 55 12.00 12.36 -0.46
CA LYS A 55 11.45 13.36 -1.38
C LYS A 55 11.19 12.82 -2.78
N VAL A 56 12.11 12.00 -3.30
CA VAL A 56 11.96 11.38 -4.61
C VAL A 56 10.77 10.42 -4.61
N ALA A 57 10.66 9.57 -3.58
CA ALA A 57 9.56 8.63 -3.43
C ALA A 57 8.20 9.32 -3.28
N GLU A 58 8.10 10.36 -2.44
CA GLU A 58 6.89 11.17 -2.29
C GLU A 58 6.42 11.76 -3.63
N SER A 59 7.35 12.23 -4.45
CA SER A 59 7.01 12.82 -5.76
C SER A 59 6.51 11.78 -6.75
N ILE A 60 7.14 10.60 -6.76
CA ILE A 60 6.79 9.52 -7.70
C ILE A 60 5.51 8.80 -7.28
N ASN A 61 5.36 8.45 -6.00
CA ASN A 61 4.17 7.75 -5.49
C ASN A 61 2.89 8.56 -5.64
N ASN A 62 2.97 9.89 -5.47
CA ASN A 62 1.80 10.76 -5.53
C ASN A 62 1.49 11.27 -6.95
N GLY A 63 2.22 10.84 -7.99
CA GLY A 63 2.05 11.39 -9.33
C GLY A 63 2.25 12.91 -9.35
N ALA A 64 3.27 13.38 -8.64
CA ALA A 64 3.59 14.80 -8.46
C ALA A 64 5.04 15.11 -8.88
N PHE A 65 5.42 14.67 -10.08
CA PHE A 65 6.79 14.67 -10.59
C PHE A 65 7.39 16.07 -10.67
N GLY A 66 6.57 17.10 -10.89
CA GLY A 66 6.97 18.50 -10.88
C GLY A 66 7.63 18.94 -9.58
N ASN A 67 7.32 18.30 -8.44
CA ASN A 67 7.96 18.59 -7.16
C ASN A 67 9.46 18.25 -7.15
N LEU A 68 9.93 17.40 -8.08
CA LEU A 68 11.33 17.04 -8.21
C LEU A 68 12.23 18.22 -8.61
N GLU A 69 11.67 19.34 -9.11
CA GLU A 69 12.44 20.56 -9.36
C GLU A 69 13.11 21.07 -8.08
N GLY A 70 12.43 20.87 -6.94
CA GLY A 70 12.89 21.21 -5.60
C GLY A 70 13.43 20.02 -4.81
N VAL A 71 13.91 18.96 -5.47
CA VAL A 71 14.40 17.74 -4.78
C VAL A 71 15.55 18.08 -3.81
N TYR A 72 16.44 18.99 -4.19
CA TYR A 72 17.41 19.57 -3.26
C TYR A 72 16.81 20.79 -2.57
N ASP A 73 16.72 20.72 -1.24
CA ASP A 73 16.14 21.78 -0.43
C ASP A 73 16.93 21.99 0.87
N PRO A 74 17.78 23.04 0.93
CA PRO A 74 18.46 23.42 2.17
C PRO A 74 17.52 23.72 3.33
N GLY A 75 16.28 24.15 3.05
CA GLY A 75 15.26 24.45 4.06
C GLY A 75 14.77 23.21 4.81
N TRP A 76 14.93 22.03 4.20
CA TRP A 76 14.70 20.73 4.83
C TRP A 76 15.89 20.22 5.66
N GLY A 77 16.93 21.03 5.81
CA GLY A 77 18.16 20.62 6.50
C GLY A 77 19.00 19.64 5.69
N MET A 78 18.75 19.52 4.38
CA MET A 78 19.54 18.69 3.48
C MET A 78 20.97 19.23 3.37
N CYS A 79 21.90 18.30 3.15
CA CYS A 79 23.31 18.59 3.00
C CYS A 79 23.60 19.50 1.82
N ASP A 80 24.70 20.24 1.87
CA ASP A 80 25.17 20.85 0.63
C ASP A 80 25.64 19.75 -0.36
N PRO A 81 25.62 20.02 -1.68
CA PRO A 81 25.93 19.00 -2.69
C PRO A 81 27.33 18.39 -2.55
N GLU A 82 28.31 19.11 -1.98
CA GLU A 82 29.67 18.63 -1.81
C GLU A 82 29.78 17.58 -0.69
N HIS A 83 28.91 17.63 0.32
CA HIS A 83 28.89 16.67 1.43
C HIS A 83 27.82 15.58 1.30
N ALA A 84 26.82 15.76 0.44
CA ALA A 84 25.75 14.78 0.27
C ALA A 84 26.22 13.45 -0.35
N PHE A 85 25.83 12.33 0.27
CA PHE A 85 25.89 10.98 -0.25
C PHE A 85 24.46 10.43 -0.38
N VAL A 86 23.97 10.36 -1.62
CA VAL A 86 22.55 10.14 -1.94
C VAL A 86 22.31 8.74 -2.50
N PHE A 87 21.12 8.22 -2.22
CA PHE A 87 20.62 6.94 -2.65
C PHE A 87 19.08 6.98 -2.59
N ILE A 88 18.42 6.12 -3.36
CA ILE A 88 16.96 5.92 -3.24
C ILE A 88 16.67 5.04 -2.02
N ASP A 89 17.37 3.92 -1.95
CA ASP A 89 17.34 2.97 -0.84
C ASP A 89 18.75 2.55 -0.39
N ASN A 90 18.84 1.98 0.79
CA ASN A 90 19.99 1.27 1.31
C ASN A 90 19.53 -0.10 1.83
N HIS A 91 20.48 -0.89 2.32
CA HIS A 91 20.18 -2.21 2.84
C HIS A 91 19.23 -2.21 4.07
N ASP A 92 19.16 -1.14 4.86
CA ASP A 92 18.28 -1.09 6.03
C ASP A 92 16.86 -0.67 5.63
N ASN A 93 16.72 0.44 4.94
CA ASN A 93 15.41 1.03 4.67
C ASN A 93 14.62 0.27 3.61
N GLN A 94 15.28 -0.48 2.72
CA GLN A 94 14.57 -1.41 1.83
C GLN A 94 13.92 -2.58 2.58
N ARG A 95 14.30 -2.79 3.85
CA ARG A 95 13.77 -3.81 4.77
C ARG A 95 12.86 -3.24 5.85
N GLY A 96 12.54 -1.94 5.81
CA GLY A 96 11.75 -1.29 6.86
C GLY A 96 12.55 -0.79 8.06
N HIS A 97 13.89 -0.84 8.03
CA HIS A 97 14.74 -0.41 9.14
C HIS A 97 15.39 0.97 8.91
N GLY A 98 15.92 1.60 9.95
CA GLY A 98 16.84 2.73 9.79
C GLY A 98 16.25 4.00 9.16
N GLY A 99 15.01 4.36 9.53
CA GLY A 99 14.30 5.51 8.96
C GLY A 99 13.52 5.18 7.68
N ALA A 100 13.00 3.96 7.59
CA ALA A 100 12.07 3.57 6.53
C ALA A 100 10.67 4.15 6.74
N GLY A 101 9.84 4.13 5.69
CA GLY A 101 8.45 4.57 5.71
C GLY A 101 7.91 4.84 4.30
N ASN A 102 8.69 5.59 3.50
CA ASN A 102 8.35 5.95 2.11
C ASN A 102 9.52 5.65 1.15
N THR A 103 10.19 4.50 1.29
CA THR A 103 11.35 4.17 0.45
C THR A 103 10.92 3.35 -0.76
N LEU A 104 11.25 3.81 -1.97
CA LEU A 104 11.12 3.01 -3.19
C LEU A 104 12.25 1.97 -3.24
N THR A 105 11.92 0.73 -3.62
CA THR A 105 12.88 -0.37 -3.68
C THR A 105 12.66 -1.19 -4.93
N HIS A 106 13.54 -2.14 -5.22
CA HIS A 106 13.36 -3.10 -6.31
C HIS A 106 12.04 -3.89 -6.28
N LYS A 107 11.31 -3.89 -5.15
CA LYS A 107 10.00 -4.55 -5.03
C LYS A 107 8.91 -3.86 -5.86
N ASP A 108 9.02 -2.55 -6.12
CA ASP A 108 8.23 -1.83 -7.13
C ASP A 108 9.19 -1.43 -8.27
N PRO A 109 9.45 -2.33 -9.23
CA PRO A 109 10.50 -2.14 -10.21
C PRO A 109 10.26 -0.91 -11.10
N TYR A 110 9.02 -0.59 -11.44
CA TYR A 110 8.70 0.55 -12.30
C TYR A 110 9.03 1.88 -11.61
N LYS A 111 8.50 2.11 -10.40
CA LYS A 111 8.76 3.36 -9.66
C LYS A 111 10.22 3.43 -9.22
N TYR A 112 10.85 2.30 -8.93
CA TYR A 112 12.27 2.28 -8.59
C TYR A 112 13.17 2.66 -9.76
N LYS A 113 12.88 2.18 -10.98
CA LYS A 113 13.57 2.60 -12.21
C LYS A 113 13.44 4.11 -12.42
N LEU A 114 12.25 4.69 -12.27
CA LEU A 114 12.03 6.15 -12.30
C LEU A 114 12.92 6.89 -11.29
N ALA A 115 12.90 6.44 -10.03
CA ALA A 115 13.62 7.10 -8.95
C ALA A 115 15.15 7.05 -9.14
N VAL A 116 15.69 5.88 -9.47
CA VAL A 116 17.13 5.69 -9.63
C VAL A 116 17.65 6.36 -10.89
N SER A 117 16.91 6.28 -12.01
CA SER A 117 17.29 6.98 -13.25
C SER A 117 17.26 8.49 -13.08
N PHE A 118 16.26 9.04 -12.38
CA PHE A 118 16.23 10.45 -11.98
C PHE A 118 17.43 10.82 -11.11
N MET A 119 17.72 10.01 -10.08
CA MET A 119 18.89 10.23 -9.23
C MET A 119 20.16 10.27 -10.06
N LEU A 120 20.36 9.34 -11.01
CA LEU A 120 21.55 9.32 -11.87
C LEU A 120 21.62 10.52 -12.82
N ALA A 121 20.48 10.98 -13.33
CA ALA A 121 20.39 12.14 -14.21
C ALA A 121 20.63 13.49 -13.50
N HIS A 122 20.23 13.61 -12.23
CA HIS A 122 20.25 14.87 -11.46
C HIS A 122 21.67 15.27 -11.00
N ASP A 123 21.92 16.56 -10.74
CA ASP A 123 23.25 17.08 -10.40
C ASP A 123 23.58 17.08 -8.89
N TYR A 124 22.59 16.82 -8.02
CA TYR A 124 22.77 16.79 -6.57
C TYR A 124 23.51 15.54 -6.06
N GLY A 125 24.48 15.77 -5.17
CA GLY A 125 25.14 14.75 -4.34
C GLY A 125 26.01 13.72 -5.08
N PHE A 126 26.77 12.96 -4.27
CA PHE A 126 27.48 11.76 -4.72
C PHE A 126 26.54 10.56 -4.64
N LYS A 127 26.40 9.80 -5.73
CA LYS A 127 25.31 8.84 -5.93
C LYS A 127 25.75 7.42 -5.61
N ARG A 128 24.90 6.66 -4.92
CA ARG A 128 25.02 5.21 -4.72
C ARG A 128 23.80 4.51 -5.29
N VAL A 129 24.04 3.53 -6.15
CA VAL A 129 23.02 2.58 -6.64
C VAL A 129 23.06 1.35 -5.73
N MET A 130 21.89 0.90 -5.28
CA MET A 130 21.76 -0.33 -4.53
C MET A 130 21.80 -1.53 -5.47
N SER A 131 22.30 -2.68 -4.99
CA SER A 131 22.15 -3.95 -5.67
C SER A 131 21.80 -5.01 -4.63
N SER A 132 20.63 -5.60 -4.77
CA SER A 132 19.97 -6.38 -3.73
C SER A 132 19.92 -7.86 -4.07
N TYR A 133 19.43 -8.61 -3.11
CA TYR A 133 18.90 -9.96 -3.26
C TYR A 133 17.44 -9.93 -2.79
N TYR A 134 16.61 -10.86 -3.30
CA TYR A 134 15.22 -11.00 -2.88
C TYR A 134 15.13 -11.54 -1.45
N PHE A 135 14.20 -11.00 -0.66
CA PHE A 135 13.94 -11.41 0.71
C PHE A 135 12.46 -11.24 1.06
N ASP A 136 11.94 -12.20 1.84
CA ASP A 136 10.55 -12.22 2.33
C ASP A 136 10.47 -11.83 3.80
N ASN A 137 11.62 -11.85 4.49
CA ASN A 137 11.78 -11.41 5.88
C ASN A 137 12.88 -10.33 5.95
N SER A 138 12.67 -9.29 6.76
CA SER A 138 13.65 -8.22 6.99
C SER A 138 14.96 -8.73 7.59
N ASP A 139 14.95 -9.81 8.36
CA ASP A 139 16.17 -10.42 8.94
C ASP A 139 16.84 -11.46 8.03
N GLN A 140 16.32 -11.66 6.81
CA GLN A 140 16.84 -12.68 5.90
C GLN A 140 18.23 -12.31 5.34
N GLY A 141 19.17 -13.26 5.49
CA GLY A 141 20.48 -13.19 4.87
C GLY A 141 20.46 -13.38 3.35
N PRO A 142 21.60 -13.22 2.67
CA PRO A 142 21.69 -13.40 1.22
C PRO A 142 21.42 -14.85 0.79
N PRO A 143 21.14 -15.09 -0.52
CA PRO A 143 21.06 -16.43 -1.09
C PRO A 143 22.32 -17.26 -0.81
N ASP A 144 22.16 -18.57 -0.64
CA ASP A 144 23.29 -19.52 -0.51
C ASP A 144 23.93 -19.87 -1.88
N THR A 145 23.90 -18.91 -2.80
CA THR A 145 24.49 -18.98 -4.14
C THR A 145 25.57 -17.91 -4.28
N PRO A 146 26.62 -18.14 -5.10
CA PRO A 146 27.60 -17.08 -5.38
C PRO A 146 26.91 -15.81 -5.90
N PRO A 147 27.39 -14.61 -5.55
CA PRO A 147 26.84 -13.37 -6.08
C PRO A 147 26.79 -13.39 -7.62
N GLY A 148 25.59 -13.24 -8.16
CA GLY A 148 25.26 -13.30 -9.58
C GLY A 148 24.02 -12.48 -9.89
N CYS A 149 23.41 -12.68 -11.06
CA CYS A 149 22.08 -12.15 -11.38
C CYS A 149 21.15 -13.32 -11.68
N GLY A 150 19.96 -13.33 -11.08
CA GLY A 150 19.16 -14.55 -10.93
C GLY A 150 19.55 -15.33 -9.67
N GLU A 151 18.94 -16.50 -9.47
CA GLU A 151 19.14 -17.34 -8.26
C GLU A 151 18.98 -16.58 -6.93
N GLY A 152 18.02 -15.67 -6.87
CA GLY A 152 17.74 -14.84 -5.69
C GLY A 152 18.45 -13.48 -5.68
N TRP A 153 19.31 -13.17 -6.65
CA TRP A 153 19.95 -11.86 -6.79
C TRP A 153 19.18 -10.96 -7.77
N VAL A 154 18.90 -9.72 -7.35
CA VAL A 154 18.05 -8.76 -8.08
C VAL A 154 18.83 -8.06 -9.21
N CYS A 155 20.06 -7.62 -8.92
CA CYS A 155 20.94 -6.94 -9.88
C CYS A 155 20.35 -5.65 -10.51
N GLU A 156 19.78 -4.76 -9.72
CA GLU A 156 19.25 -3.46 -10.16
C GLU A 156 20.28 -2.66 -10.96
N HIS A 157 21.56 -2.75 -10.58
CA HIS A 157 22.68 -2.13 -11.31
C HIS A 157 22.85 -2.58 -12.77
N ARG A 158 22.11 -3.60 -13.21
CA ARG A 158 22.10 -4.12 -14.59
C ARG A 158 20.81 -3.84 -15.36
N TRP A 159 19.79 -3.29 -14.71
CA TRP A 159 18.56 -2.90 -15.41
C TRP A 159 18.88 -1.73 -16.34
N ASN A 160 18.31 -1.69 -17.54
CA ASN A 160 18.72 -0.75 -18.57
C ASN A 160 18.59 0.72 -18.11
N SER A 161 17.45 1.08 -17.51
CA SER A 161 17.23 2.41 -16.91
C SER A 161 18.16 2.78 -15.76
N ILE A 162 18.92 1.84 -15.20
CA ILE A 162 19.85 2.08 -14.10
C ILE A 162 21.29 1.97 -14.59
N GLY A 163 21.69 0.82 -15.13
CA GLY A 163 23.03 0.52 -15.59
C GLY A 163 23.50 1.49 -16.67
N ASN A 164 22.68 1.75 -17.69
CA ASN A 164 23.05 2.67 -18.77
C ASN A 164 23.03 4.13 -18.31
N MET A 165 22.22 4.46 -17.30
CA MET A 165 22.22 5.78 -16.69
C MET A 165 23.50 6.10 -15.90
N VAL A 166 24.34 5.11 -15.57
CA VAL A 166 25.70 5.36 -15.08
C VAL A 166 26.60 5.95 -16.18
N GLU A 167 26.46 5.50 -17.44
CA GLU A 167 27.15 6.12 -18.58
C GLU A 167 26.71 7.58 -18.75
N PHE A 168 25.39 7.83 -18.67
CA PHE A 168 24.84 9.18 -18.70
C PHE A 168 25.43 10.06 -17.60
N ALA A 169 25.38 9.62 -16.35
CA ALA A 169 25.88 10.35 -15.19
C ALA A 169 27.37 10.72 -15.33
N ASN A 170 28.19 9.81 -15.90
CA ASN A 170 29.60 10.05 -16.18
C ASN A 170 29.80 11.10 -17.28
N ALA A 171 29.02 11.02 -18.37
CA ALA A 171 29.12 11.93 -19.50
C ALA A 171 28.76 13.37 -19.13
N VAL A 172 27.74 13.53 -18.28
CA VAL A 172 27.21 14.85 -17.88
C VAL A 172 27.82 15.42 -16.60
N ASN A 173 28.80 14.73 -16.02
CA ASN A 173 29.40 15.13 -14.75
C ASN A 173 29.90 16.59 -14.77
N GLY A 174 29.52 17.35 -13.74
CA GLY A 174 29.86 18.78 -13.58
C GLY A 174 28.96 19.77 -14.34
N GLU A 175 28.04 19.31 -15.19
CA GLU A 175 27.07 20.21 -15.85
C GLU A 175 25.87 20.50 -14.92
N PRO A 176 25.29 21.71 -14.93
CA PRO A 176 24.09 22.03 -14.16
C PRO A 176 22.83 21.41 -14.77
N VAL A 177 21.78 21.23 -13.97
CA VAL A 177 20.41 21.02 -14.47
C VAL A 177 19.91 22.32 -15.14
N GLU A 178 19.42 22.20 -16.37
CA GLU A 178 18.90 23.30 -17.19
C GLU A 178 17.67 22.81 -18.00
N ASN A 179 16.95 23.72 -18.67
CA ASN A 179 15.80 23.40 -19.53
C ASN A 179 14.75 22.49 -18.86
N TRP A 180 14.49 22.71 -17.58
CA TRP A 180 13.57 21.92 -16.79
C TRP A 180 12.11 22.06 -17.27
N VAL A 181 11.42 20.93 -17.35
CA VAL A 181 9.98 20.79 -17.54
C VAL A 181 9.49 19.73 -16.57
N GLY A 182 8.58 20.08 -15.67
CA GLY A 182 7.97 19.15 -14.72
C GLY A 182 6.46 19.34 -14.68
N GLU A 183 5.73 18.22 -14.71
CA GLU A 183 4.26 18.17 -14.64
C GLU A 183 3.83 17.09 -13.63
N ALA A 184 2.55 16.69 -13.62
CA ALA A 184 2.06 15.70 -12.66
C ALA A 184 2.79 14.36 -12.82
N ASP A 185 2.86 13.82 -14.02
CA ASP A 185 3.31 12.45 -14.33
C ASP A 185 4.59 12.40 -15.17
N MET A 186 5.32 13.51 -15.31
CA MET A 186 6.55 13.56 -16.09
C MET A 186 7.52 14.63 -15.63
N VAL A 187 8.80 14.39 -15.92
CA VAL A 187 9.89 15.35 -15.77
C VAL A 187 10.85 15.20 -16.94
N ALA A 188 11.37 16.32 -17.44
CA ALA A 188 12.43 16.37 -18.43
C ALA A 188 13.38 17.55 -18.18
N PHE A 189 14.68 17.34 -18.37
CA PHE A 189 15.68 18.40 -18.22
C PHE A 189 16.97 18.05 -18.95
N SER A 190 17.77 19.08 -19.22
CA SER A 190 19.14 18.94 -19.75
C SER A 190 20.18 19.01 -18.65
N ARG A 191 21.32 18.40 -18.88
CA ARG A 191 22.55 18.60 -18.13
C ARG A 191 23.54 19.35 -19.01
N GLY A 192 23.47 20.68 -18.93
CA GLY A 192 24.13 21.60 -19.86
C GLY A 192 23.89 21.20 -21.33
N ALA A 193 24.93 21.32 -22.15
CA ALA A 193 24.91 20.88 -23.55
C ALA A 193 25.37 19.42 -23.76
N LYS A 194 25.43 18.61 -22.69
CA LYS A 194 26.01 17.25 -22.73
C LYS A 194 24.99 16.13 -22.69
N GLY A 195 23.87 16.30 -21.99
CA GLY A 195 22.84 15.26 -21.94
C GLY A 195 21.44 15.83 -21.75
N PHE A 196 20.45 15.04 -22.14
CA PHE A 196 19.04 15.31 -21.91
C PHE A 196 18.37 14.04 -21.37
N TYR A 197 17.55 14.21 -20.34
CA TYR A 197 16.85 13.15 -19.63
C TYR A 197 15.37 13.48 -19.57
N ALA A 198 14.52 12.48 -19.77
CA ALA A 198 13.08 12.59 -19.60
C ALA A 198 12.52 11.28 -19.03
N MET A 199 11.47 11.37 -18.21
CA MET A 199 10.81 10.21 -17.61
C MET A 199 9.31 10.41 -17.41
N GLY A 200 8.59 9.31 -17.27
CA GLY A 200 7.14 9.29 -17.13
C GLY A 200 6.42 9.53 -18.45
N ASN A 201 5.34 10.32 -18.45
CA ASN A 201 4.49 10.55 -19.62
C ASN A 201 5.10 11.52 -20.65
N VAL A 202 6.12 11.04 -21.38
CA VAL A 202 6.91 11.83 -22.33
C VAL A 202 6.56 11.55 -23.80
N GLY A 203 5.64 10.61 -24.07
CA GLY A 203 5.30 10.14 -25.42
C GLY A 203 4.92 11.24 -26.41
N GLY A 204 5.63 11.30 -27.53
CA GLY A 204 5.45 12.24 -28.64
C GLY A 204 5.75 13.69 -28.27
N ARG A 205 6.29 13.96 -27.08
CA ARG A 205 6.49 15.32 -26.58
C ARG A 205 7.79 15.91 -27.13
N GLN A 206 7.74 17.20 -27.43
CA GLN A 206 8.89 17.95 -27.92
C GLN A 206 9.49 18.81 -26.81
N PHE A 207 10.81 18.72 -26.63
CA PHE A 207 11.54 19.47 -25.62
C PHE A 207 12.67 20.30 -26.23
N THR A 208 12.98 21.43 -25.60
CA THR A 208 14.23 22.16 -25.84
C THR A 208 15.33 21.46 -25.04
N THR A 209 16.32 20.89 -25.71
CA THR A 209 17.26 19.96 -25.06
C THR A 209 18.58 20.59 -24.65
N GLY A 210 18.91 21.76 -25.18
CA GLY A 210 20.23 22.37 -25.00
C GLY A 210 21.38 21.63 -25.73
N LEU A 211 21.09 20.49 -26.36
CA LEU A 211 22.06 19.69 -27.09
C LEU A 211 22.35 20.25 -28.48
N PRO A 212 23.55 20.01 -29.03
CA PRO A 212 23.83 20.24 -30.45
C PRO A 212 22.88 19.46 -31.36
N ASP A 213 22.62 20.00 -32.56
CA ASP A 213 21.87 19.28 -33.58
C ASP A 213 22.59 17.99 -33.99
N GLY A 214 21.85 16.89 -34.09
CA GLY A 214 22.42 15.57 -34.34
C GLY A 214 21.44 14.44 -34.10
N GLU A 215 21.87 13.22 -34.42
CA GLU A 215 21.16 11.98 -34.08
C GLU A 215 21.85 11.35 -32.86
N TYR A 216 21.07 11.01 -31.85
CA TYR A 216 21.53 10.45 -30.59
C TYR A 216 20.90 9.09 -30.34
N CYS A 217 21.66 8.17 -29.75
CA CYS A 217 21.13 6.92 -29.22
C CYS A 217 20.37 7.20 -27.93
N ASP A 218 19.13 6.72 -27.81
CA ASP A 218 18.53 6.54 -26.50
C ASP A 218 19.30 5.44 -25.75
N LEU A 219 19.81 5.77 -24.58
CA LEU A 219 20.60 4.86 -23.77
C LEU A 219 19.77 3.76 -23.15
N ILE A 220 18.50 4.02 -22.86
CA ILE A 220 17.66 3.08 -22.11
C ILE A 220 17.23 1.91 -23.01
N SER A 221 16.96 2.19 -24.28
CA SER A 221 16.70 1.17 -25.31
C SER A 221 17.95 0.53 -25.94
N ASP A 222 19.14 0.72 -25.37
CA ASP A 222 20.40 0.26 -25.96
C ASP A 222 20.60 0.71 -27.43
N CYS A 223 20.28 1.98 -27.72
CA CYS A 223 20.32 2.58 -29.05
C CYS A 223 19.36 1.96 -30.09
N VAL A 224 18.39 1.14 -29.69
CA VAL A 224 17.35 0.68 -30.62
C VAL A 224 16.47 1.87 -31.05
N GLN A 225 16.14 2.75 -30.11
CA GLN A 225 15.56 4.06 -30.41
C GLN A 225 16.66 5.09 -30.65
N LYS A 226 16.41 5.99 -31.62
CA LYS A 226 17.24 7.15 -31.89
C LYS A 226 16.44 8.43 -31.87
N ILE A 227 17.03 9.48 -31.32
CA ILE A 227 16.40 10.78 -31.15
C ILE A 227 17.16 11.80 -31.98
N THR A 228 16.45 12.50 -32.87
CA THR A 228 17.03 13.57 -33.68
C THR A 228 16.79 14.91 -32.99
N ILE A 229 17.87 15.63 -32.74
CA ILE A 229 17.86 17.02 -32.29
C ILE A 229 18.05 17.93 -33.50
N SER A 230 17.13 18.86 -33.69
CA SER A 230 17.16 19.85 -34.78
C SER A 230 16.71 21.21 -34.25
N GLY A 231 17.55 22.23 -34.45
CA GLY A 231 17.34 23.55 -33.84
C GLY A 231 17.36 23.51 -32.31
N GLY A 232 18.09 22.58 -31.70
CA GLY A 232 18.14 22.38 -30.25
C GLY A 232 16.87 21.78 -29.63
N MET A 233 15.94 21.25 -30.44
CA MET A 233 14.74 20.56 -29.98
C MET A 233 14.70 19.11 -30.45
N GLY A 234 14.09 18.22 -29.65
CA GLY A 234 13.87 16.82 -29.99
C GLY A 234 12.49 16.34 -29.55
N THR A 235 11.94 15.36 -30.26
CA THR A 235 10.74 14.62 -29.85
C THR A 235 11.17 13.35 -29.14
N PHE A 236 10.57 13.07 -27.98
CA PHE A 236 10.91 11.96 -27.12
C PHE A 236 9.72 11.03 -26.97
N ASP A 237 10.01 9.74 -26.87
CA ASP A 237 9.06 8.64 -26.72
C ASP A 237 9.72 7.57 -25.85
N LEU A 238 8.98 6.92 -24.95
CA LEU A 238 9.50 5.71 -24.32
C LEU A 238 9.62 4.61 -25.39
N TYR A 239 10.76 3.93 -25.43
CA TYR A 239 10.94 2.81 -26.35
C TYR A 239 10.21 1.54 -25.87
N ASP A 240 10.26 1.30 -24.56
CA ASP A 240 9.66 0.17 -23.86
C ASP A 240 8.87 0.74 -22.68
N SER A 241 7.62 0.31 -22.51
CA SER A 241 6.77 0.76 -21.40
C SER A 241 7.28 0.29 -20.03
N GLU A 242 8.08 -0.78 -19.97
CA GLU A 242 8.74 -1.23 -18.73
C GLU A 242 10.00 -0.42 -18.38
N GLU A 243 10.46 0.45 -19.29
CA GLU A 243 11.61 1.33 -19.12
C GLU A 243 11.14 2.79 -19.12
N PRO A 244 10.76 3.34 -17.95
CA PRO A 244 9.95 4.56 -17.87
C PRO A 244 10.74 5.86 -18.02
N ALA A 245 11.91 5.78 -18.65
CA ALA A 245 12.80 6.90 -18.87
C ALA A 245 13.48 6.80 -20.24
N VAL A 246 13.91 7.95 -20.74
CA VAL A 246 14.67 8.10 -21.98
C VAL A 246 15.80 9.07 -21.73
N ALA A 247 17.00 8.72 -22.18
CA ALA A 247 18.18 9.53 -21.94
C ALA A 247 19.10 9.53 -23.14
N ILE A 248 19.58 10.71 -23.52
CA ILE A 248 20.54 10.88 -24.61
C ILE A 248 21.71 11.75 -24.15
N CYS A 249 22.94 11.42 -24.55
CA CYS A 249 24.08 12.28 -24.27
C CYS A 249 25.15 12.27 -25.36
N VAL A 250 25.94 13.34 -25.38
CA VAL A 250 27.03 13.55 -26.33
C VAL A 250 28.12 12.51 -26.10
N GLY A 251 28.37 11.69 -27.11
CA GLY A 251 29.43 10.69 -27.08
C GLY A 251 29.05 9.38 -26.38
N CYS A 252 27.79 9.25 -25.96
CA CYS A 252 27.27 8.04 -25.36
C CYS A 252 26.82 7.04 -26.43
N SER A 253 27.01 5.75 -26.17
CA SER A 253 26.85 4.71 -27.19
C SER A 253 25.62 3.83 -27.00
N GLY A 254 24.97 3.88 -25.84
CA GLY A 254 23.82 3.03 -25.52
C GLY A 254 24.19 1.55 -25.59
N GLY A 255 25.43 1.21 -25.25
CA GLY A 255 25.97 -0.11 -25.54
C GLY A 255 27.39 -0.27 -25.02
N SER A 256 27.52 -0.43 -23.71
CA SER A 256 28.73 -0.91 -23.04
C SER A 256 28.39 -1.42 -21.65
N GLY A 257 27.70 -2.57 -21.56
CA GLY A 257 27.70 -3.33 -20.31
C GLY A 257 29.15 -3.58 -19.84
N PRO A 258 29.42 -3.63 -18.52
CA PRO A 258 30.75 -3.94 -18.03
C PRO A 258 31.13 -5.38 -18.44
N GLY A 259 32.03 -5.50 -19.43
CA GLY A 259 32.86 -6.67 -19.75
C GLY A 259 32.22 -8.06 -19.59
N THR A 260 31.76 -8.64 -20.69
CA THR A 260 31.42 -10.06 -20.81
C THR A 260 32.63 -10.98 -20.50
N THR A 261 32.48 -11.90 -19.56
CA THR A 261 33.10 -13.24 -19.65
C THR A 261 31.99 -14.26 -19.90
N SER A 262 32.05 -14.86 -21.08
CA SER A 262 31.05 -15.72 -21.72
C SER A 262 31.02 -17.17 -21.22
N ALA A 263 29.83 -17.79 -21.24
CA ALA A 263 29.44 -19.06 -21.90
C ALA A 263 28.37 -19.85 -21.10
N PRO A 264 27.61 -20.79 -21.70
CA PRO A 264 26.95 -20.80 -23.03
C PRO A 264 25.44 -21.18 -22.97
N ASP A 265 24.78 -21.03 -24.12
CA ASP A 265 23.40 -21.41 -24.49
C ASP A 265 22.90 -22.78 -23.97
N ASP A 266 21.59 -22.87 -23.73
CA ASP A 266 20.81 -24.04 -24.14
C ASP A 266 19.40 -23.67 -24.64
N ASP A 267 18.96 -24.49 -25.60
CA ASP A 267 17.99 -24.30 -26.68
C ASP A 267 16.52 -24.35 -26.25
N ALA A 268 15.68 -23.53 -26.88
CA ALA A 268 14.22 -23.51 -26.70
C ALA A 268 13.52 -24.17 -27.90
N THR A 269 12.57 -25.08 -27.63
CA THR A 269 11.70 -25.64 -28.67
C THR A 269 10.26 -25.19 -28.46
N THR A 270 9.73 -24.42 -29.40
CA THR A 270 8.34 -23.92 -29.45
C THR A 270 7.44 -24.89 -30.22
N THR A 271 6.20 -25.08 -29.77
CA THR A 271 5.13 -25.68 -30.60
C THR A 271 3.83 -24.89 -30.43
N THR A 272 3.31 -24.36 -31.53
CA THR A 272 2.02 -23.65 -31.66
C THR A 272 0.88 -24.61 -32.00
N GLN A 273 -0.32 -24.40 -31.43
CA GLN A 273 -1.59 -24.69 -32.12
C GLN A 273 -2.72 -23.74 -31.68
N ALA A 274 -3.48 -23.27 -32.67
CA ALA A 274 -4.69 -22.46 -32.55
C ALA A 274 -5.96 -23.32 -32.52
N SER A 275 -7.04 -22.83 -31.90
CA SER A 275 -8.40 -23.37 -32.08
C SER A 275 -9.48 -22.27 -31.97
N THR A 276 -10.63 -22.53 -32.60
CA THR A 276 -11.65 -21.58 -33.09
C THR A 276 -12.94 -21.48 -32.22
N SER A 277 -13.55 -20.28 -32.14
CA SER A 277 -14.78 -19.89 -31.40
C SER A 277 -16.12 -20.55 -31.80
N PRO A 278 -17.19 -20.38 -30.97
CA PRO A 278 -18.51 -19.95 -31.50
C PRO A 278 -19.37 -19.01 -30.58
N VAL A 279 -19.97 -17.98 -31.21
CA VAL A 279 -21.20 -17.15 -30.95
C VAL A 279 -21.69 -16.89 -29.49
N PRO A 280 -21.95 -15.63 -29.06
CA PRO A 280 -22.29 -15.29 -27.68
C PRO A 280 -23.80 -15.30 -27.34
N GLU A 281 -24.09 -15.82 -26.15
CA GLU A 281 -25.38 -15.84 -25.44
C GLU A 281 -25.58 -14.47 -24.75
N GLU A 282 -26.81 -13.90 -24.72
CA GLU A 282 -27.02 -12.57 -24.10
C GLU A 282 -26.67 -12.59 -22.60
N CYS A 283 -25.83 -11.64 -22.17
CA CYS A 283 -25.37 -11.53 -20.78
C CYS A 283 -26.52 -11.20 -19.81
N CYS A 284 -26.48 -11.78 -18.62
CA CYS A 284 -27.48 -11.52 -17.57
C CYS A 284 -27.45 -10.07 -17.07
N ASP A 285 -28.60 -9.55 -16.63
CA ASP A 285 -28.74 -8.19 -16.06
C ASP A 285 -28.30 -8.12 -14.60
N THR A 286 -28.20 -9.26 -13.91
CA THR A 286 -27.69 -9.36 -12.54
C THR A 286 -26.75 -10.55 -12.47
N ILE A 287 -25.58 -10.35 -11.85
CA ILE A 287 -24.53 -11.35 -11.71
C ILE A 287 -24.02 -11.37 -10.26
N THR A 288 -23.41 -12.47 -9.85
CA THR A 288 -22.80 -12.61 -8.53
C THR A 288 -21.33 -12.99 -8.71
N LEU A 289 -20.41 -12.20 -8.14
CA LEU A 289 -19.01 -12.58 -7.96
C LEU A 289 -18.88 -13.33 -6.64
N SER A 290 -18.38 -14.55 -6.67
CA SER A 290 -18.24 -15.39 -5.48
C SER A 290 -16.92 -16.14 -5.51
N SER A 291 -16.26 -16.26 -4.35
CA SER A 291 -15.13 -17.15 -4.13
C SER A 291 -15.22 -17.78 -2.73
N SER A 292 -14.62 -18.96 -2.56
CA SER A 292 -14.37 -19.60 -1.26
C SER A 292 -12.87 -19.74 -0.95
N GLY A 293 -12.02 -19.10 -1.76
CA GLY A 293 -10.55 -19.16 -1.73
C GLY A 293 -9.94 -17.81 -1.35
N ALA A 294 -8.63 -17.69 -1.52
CA ALA A 294 -7.85 -16.57 -1.00
C ALA A 294 -8.20 -15.21 -1.62
N GLY A 295 -8.82 -15.16 -2.80
CA GLY A 295 -9.30 -13.91 -3.39
C GLY A 295 -10.55 -13.35 -2.70
N ALA A 296 -11.39 -14.20 -2.11
CA ALA A 296 -12.44 -13.72 -1.20
C ALA A 296 -11.86 -13.22 0.13
N SER A 297 -10.67 -13.68 0.53
CA SER A 297 -9.98 -13.20 1.73
C SER A 297 -9.21 -11.89 1.50
N ALA A 298 -8.64 -11.70 0.30
CA ALA A 298 -7.90 -10.50 -0.06
C ALA A 298 -8.82 -9.32 -0.42
N TYR A 299 -9.97 -9.59 -1.04
CA TYR A 299 -10.96 -8.58 -1.42
C TYR A 299 -12.39 -8.99 -1.07
N PRO A 300 -12.71 -9.20 0.21
CA PRO A 300 -14.05 -9.59 0.63
C PRO A 300 -15.11 -8.54 0.30
N GLU A 301 -14.74 -7.25 0.24
CA GLU A 301 -15.60 -6.13 -0.15
C GLU A 301 -16.07 -6.16 -1.60
N LEU A 302 -15.37 -6.90 -2.46
CA LEU A 302 -15.73 -7.04 -3.88
C LEU A 302 -16.66 -8.23 -4.13
N MET A 303 -16.90 -9.09 -3.14
CA MET A 303 -17.77 -10.27 -3.27
C MET A 303 -19.25 -9.89 -3.16
N GLY A 304 -20.11 -10.55 -3.96
CA GLY A 304 -21.56 -10.40 -3.87
C GLY A 304 -22.25 -10.08 -5.20
N ASP A 305 -23.46 -9.54 -5.10
CA ASP A 305 -24.32 -9.26 -6.25
C ASP A 305 -23.95 -7.94 -6.92
N TYR A 306 -23.84 -7.97 -8.26
CA TYR A 306 -23.65 -6.80 -9.12
C TYR A 306 -24.84 -6.66 -10.07
N SER A 307 -25.33 -5.43 -10.24
CA SER A 307 -26.42 -5.10 -11.18
C SER A 307 -25.88 -4.41 -12.41
N LYS A 308 -26.38 -4.77 -13.60
CA LYS A 308 -26.02 -4.11 -14.85
C LYS A 308 -26.53 -2.68 -14.85
N ILE A 309 -25.62 -1.72 -15.02
CA ILE A 309 -25.93 -0.29 -15.03
C ILE A 309 -25.72 0.35 -16.40
N ASP A 310 -24.88 -0.24 -17.27
CA ASP A 310 -24.55 0.31 -18.58
C ASP A 310 -24.03 -0.79 -19.54
N THR A 311 -23.69 -0.39 -20.76
CA THR A 311 -22.94 -1.21 -21.74
C THR A 311 -21.77 -0.44 -22.35
N ASP A 312 -20.67 -1.11 -22.65
CA ASP A 312 -19.52 -0.53 -23.35
C ASP A 312 -19.80 -0.28 -24.85
N GLU A 313 -18.81 0.26 -25.57
CA GLU A 313 -18.89 0.57 -27.00
C GLU A 313 -19.08 -0.65 -27.91
N ASN A 314 -18.80 -1.85 -27.41
CA ASN A 314 -18.97 -3.13 -28.10
C ASN A 314 -20.24 -3.87 -27.66
N GLY A 315 -21.02 -3.30 -26.73
CA GLY A 315 -22.27 -3.87 -26.22
C GLY A 315 -22.11 -4.80 -25.00
N ARG A 316 -20.91 -4.92 -24.42
CA ARG A 316 -20.66 -5.73 -23.21
C ARG A 316 -21.21 -5.01 -21.98
N GLY A 317 -21.70 -5.74 -20.99
CA GLY A 317 -22.30 -5.15 -19.78
C GLY A 317 -21.27 -4.54 -18.82
N VAL A 318 -21.62 -3.40 -18.21
CA VAL A 318 -20.94 -2.82 -17.05
C VAL A 318 -21.82 -3.02 -15.83
N TYR A 319 -21.28 -3.65 -14.79
CA TYR A 319 -22.02 -4.08 -13.61
C TYR A 319 -21.48 -3.38 -12.36
N GLN A 320 -22.35 -2.95 -11.45
CA GLN A 320 -21.98 -2.23 -10.23
C GLN A 320 -22.42 -2.99 -8.97
N HIS A 321 -21.53 -3.02 -7.98
CA HIS A 321 -21.75 -3.40 -6.59
C HIS A 321 -21.47 -2.16 -5.73
N LYS A 322 -22.28 -1.92 -4.69
CA LYS A 322 -22.20 -0.68 -3.90
C LYS A 322 -22.24 -1.02 -2.41
N THR A 323 -21.28 -0.47 -1.67
CA THR A 323 -21.16 -0.59 -0.21
C THR A 323 -21.19 0.80 0.44
N ILE A 324 -21.08 0.88 1.77
CA ILE A 324 -21.14 2.16 2.51
C ILE A 324 -19.88 3.03 2.33
N LEU A 325 -18.76 2.46 1.88
CA LEU A 325 -17.48 3.16 1.66
C LEU A 325 -17.07 3.28 0.18
N THR A 326 -17.51 2.38 -0.71
CA THR A 326 -17.04 2.36 -2.11
C THR A 326 -18.07 1.79 -3.10
N ASP A 327 -17.91 2.12 -4.38
CA ASP A 327 -18.61 1.50 -5.51
C ASP A 327 -17.62 0.59 -6.24
N ALA A 328 -17.98 -0.67 -6.53
CA ALA A 328 -17.16 -1.59 -7.31
C ALA A 328 -17.81 -1.91 -8.66
N TYR A 329 -17.01 -2.11 -9.70
CA TYR A 329 -17.45 -2.29 -11.08
C TYR A 329 -16.81 -3.51 -11.73
N ILE A 330 -17.62 -4.42 -12.26
CA ILE A 330 -17.19 -5.46 -13.20
C ILE A 330 -17.38 -4.94 -14.62
N SER A 331 -16.29 -4.81 -15.36
CA SER A 331 -16.33 -4.38 -16.75
C SER A 331 -15.17 -4.95 -17.56
N TYR A 332 -15.36 -5.06 -18.87
CA TYR A 332 -14.33 -5.49 -19.79
C TYR A 332 -13.38 -4.32 -20.08
N VAL A 333 -12.08 -4.57 -20.15
CA VAL A 333 -11.10 -3.63 -20.72
C VAL A 333 -10.39 -4.29 -21.88
N ASN A 334 -10.11 -3.48 -22.88
CA ASN A 334 -9.10 -3.80 -23.87
C ASN A 334 -7.96 -2.81 -23.63
N ASP A 335 -6.81 -3.32 -23.19
CA ASP A 335 -5.59 -2.53 -22.97
C ASP A 335 -4.51 -2.97 -23.97
N PRO A 336 -4.53 -2.41 -25.20
CA PRO A 336 -3.53 -2.71 -26.21
C PRO A 336 -2.10 -2.37 -25.80
N ALA A 337 -1.92 -1.46 -24.83
CA ALA A 337 -0.60 -1.02 -24.39
C ALA A 337 0.08 -2.06 -23.48
N HIS A 338 -0.71 -2.87 -22.77
CA HIS A 338 -0.22 -3.96 -21.92
C HIS A 338 -0.48 -5.36 -22.52
N HIS A 339 -0.93 -5.43 -23.78
CA HIS A 339 -1.30 -6.68 -24.47
C HIS A 339 -2.30 -7.54 -23.67
N TRP A 340 -3.17 -6.88 -22.91
CA TRP A 340 -4.13 -7.56 -22.06
C TRP A 340 -5.53 -7.06 -22.37
N ASP A 341 -6.45 -8.00 -22.53
CA ASP A 341 -7.88 -7.72 -22.55
C ASP A 341 -8.60 -8.77 -21.72
N GLY A 342 -9.66 -8.35 -21.05
CA GLY A 342 -10.27 -9.18 -20.04
C GLY A 342 -11.28 -8.45 -19.17
N TRP A 343 -11.97 -9.23 -18.37
CA TRP A 343 -12.86 -8.74 -17.33
C TRP A 343 -12.07 -8.33 -16.10
N ARG A 344 -12.45 -7.22 -15.48
CA ARG A 344 -11.84 -6.75 -14.24
C ARG A 344 -12.87 -6.24 -13.25
N VAL A 345 -12.50 -6.25 -11.98
CA VAL A 345 -13.23 -5.64 -10.87
C VAL A 345 -12.42 -4.48 -10.33
N THR A 346 -13.02 -3.29 -10.32
CA THR A 346 -12.36 -2.00 -9.95
C THR A 346 -13.25 -1.24 -8.98
N ASN A 347 -12.74 -0.25 -8.25
CA ASN A 347 -13.55 0.66 -7.42
C ASN A 347 -14.01 1.90 -8.20
N ASN A 348 -13.62 2.00 -9.47
CA ASN A 348 -13.96 3.08 -10.35
C ASN A 348 -14.11 2.55 -11.78
N ARG A 349 -15.26 2.83 -12.38
CA ARG A 349 -15.62 2.41 -13.74
C ARG A 349 -14.54 2.73 -14.79
N ASP A 350 -13.85 3.86 -14.61
CA ASP A 350 -12.90 4.38 -15.60
C ASP A 350 -11.44 3.93 -15.34
N GLU A 351 -11.19 3.16 -14.27
CA GLU A 351 -9.88 2.59 -13.99
C GLU A 351 -9.58 1.37 -14.87
N VAL A 352 -8.34 1.28 -15.32
CA VAL A 352 -7.89 0.22 -16.25
C VAL A 352 -7.37 -1.00 -15.49
N PHE A 353 -6.85 -0.79 -14.27
CA PHE A 353 -6.29 -1.84 -13.42
C PHE A 353 -7.28 -2.22 -12.32
N GLY A 354 -7.68 -3.49 -12.29
CA GLY A 354 -8.58 -4.02 -11.28
C GLY A 354 -7.87 -4.77 -10.17
N PHE A 355 -8.62 -5.01 -9.10
CA PHE A 355 -8.22 -5.85 -7.96
C PHE A 355 -8.42 -7.33 -8.27
N ILE A 356 -9.41 -7.65 -9.11
CA ILE A 356 -9.72 -9.00 -9.57
C ILE A 356 -9.80 -8.95 -11.09
N SER A 357 -9.27 -9.95 -11.78
CA SER A 357 -9.24 -9.99 -13.25
C SER A 357 -9.50 -11.39 -13.80
N ASN A 358 -9.86 -11.45 -15.07
CA ASN A 358 -10.02 -12.67 -15.85
C ASN A 358 -9.73 -12.34 -17.32
N ASP A 359 -8.85 -13.10 -17.96
CA ASP A 359 -8.32 -12.85 -19.31
C ASP A 359 -9.20 -13.40 -20.45
N ASP A 360 -10.40 -13.93 -20.15
CA ASP A 360 -11.35 -14.40 -21.16
C ASP A 360 -11.94 -13.23 -21.96
N ASP A 361 -12.00 -13.40 -23.29
CA ASP A 361 -12.45 -12.39 -24.26
C ASP A 361 -13.96 -12.42 -24.57
N GLY A 362 -14.69 -13.30 -23.88
CA GLY A 362 -16.12 -13.50 -24.06
C GLY A 362 -16.96 -12.24 -23.85
N ASP A 363 -18.11 -12.17 -24.52
CA ASP A 363 -19.00 -11.01 -24.47
C ASP A 363 -19.62 -10.79 -23.08
N CYS A 364 -19.56 -11.78 -22.19
CA CYS A 364 -20.16 -11.73 -20.87
C CYS A 364 -19.20 -12.18 -19.75
N PRO A 365 -19.29 -11.59 -18.55
CA PRO A 365 -18.40 -11.94 -17.45
C PRO A 365 -18.75 -13.26 -16.76
N GLN A 366 -19.80 -14.00 -17.16
CA GLN A 366 -20.31 -15.16 -16.40
C GLN A 366 -19.45 -16.42 -16.59
N LEU A 367 -18.23 -16.35 -16.06
CA LEU A 367 -17.18 -17.34 -16.20
C LEU A 367 -17.08 -18.16 -14.90
N ALA A 368 -17.06 -19.49 -15.05
CA ALA A 368 -17.07 -20.43 -13.93
C ALA A 368 -15.70 -20.61 -13.24
N SER A 369 -14.63 -20.06 -13.81
CA SER A 369 -13.24 -20.20 -13.35
C SER A 369 -12.32 -19.23 -14.11
N GLY A 370 -11.04 -19.16 -13.75
CA GLY A 370 -10.02 -18.34 -14.43
C GLY A 370 -9.92 -16.91 -13.91
N TRP A 371 -10.44 -16.68 -12.70
CA TRP A 371 -10.36 -15.39 -12.02
C TRP A 371 -9.14 -15.36 -11.12
N ASP A 372 -8.38 -14.29 -11.27
CA ASP A 372 -7.21 -13.98 -10.48
C ASP A 372 -7.53 -12.78 -9.59
N TYR A 373 -6.87 -12.69 -8.45
CA TYR A 373 -6.94 -11.53 -7.57
C TYR A 373 -5.52 -11.03 -7.29
N LEU A 374 -5.40 -9.73 -7.14
CA LEU A 374 -4.15 -9.07 -6.81
C LEU A 374 -3.91 -9.20 -5.29
N ASP A 375 -2.76 -9.70 -4.85
CA ASP A 375 -2.35 -9.67 -3.44
C ASP A 375 -1.02 -8.93 -3.37
N GLY A 376 -1.07 -7.68 -2.90
CA GLY A 376 0.02 -6.73 -3.06
C GLY A 376 0.25 -6.38 -4.54
N GLU A 377 1.27 -6.98 -5.16
CA GLU A 377 1.62 -6.79 -6.59
C GLU A 377 1.59 -8.10 -7.39
N GLU A 378 1.14 -9.21 -6.78
CA GLU A 378 1.10 -10.52 -7.43
C GLU A 378 -0.34 -10.95 -7.76
N TRP A 379 -0.56 -11.36 -9.01
CA TRP A 379 -1.82 -11.96 -9.43
C TRP A 379 -1.85 -13.43 -9.01
N ASN A 380 -2.77 -13.75 -8.13
CA ASN A 380 -2.97 -15.07 -7.57
C ASN A 380 -4.22 -15.69 -8.16
N VAL A 381 -4.09 -16.91 -8.68
CA VAL A 381 -5.24 -17.67 -9.20
C VAL A 381 -6.10 -18.14 -8.04
N ASP A 382 -7.39 -17.80 -8.07
CA ASP A 382 -8.38 -18.37 -7.16
C ASP A 382 -9.28 -19.35 -7.93
N GLU A 383 -8.96 -20.65 -7.84
CA GLU A 383 -9.69 -21.73 -8.53
C GLU A 383 -11.18 -21.80 -8.14
N THR A 384 -11.58 -21.18 -7.03
CA THR A 384 -12.95 -21.19 -6.54
C THR A 384 -13.74 -19.95 -6.94
N MET A 385 -13.05 -18.93 -7.46
CA MET A 385 -13.66 -17.67 -7.86
C MET A 385 -14.39 -17.81 -9.20
N LYS A 386 -15.62 -17.31 -9.22
CA LYS A 386 -16.51 -17.38 -10.38
C LYS A 386 -17.52 -16.23 -10.39
N VAL A 387 -17.99 -15.91 -11.59
CA VAL A 387 -19.14 -15.03 -11.81
C VAL A 387 -20.29 -15.84 -12.39
N SER A 388 -21.46 -15.79 -11.75
CA SER A 388 -22.64 -16.53 -12.18
C SER A 388 -23.84 -15.63 -12.43
N CYS A 389 -24.66 -15.98 -13.42
CA CYS A 389 -25.94 -15.30 -13.64
C CYS A 389 -26.85 -15.48 -12.43
N ASN A 390 -27.31 -14.36 -11.87
CA ASN A 390 -28.55 -14.35 -11.11
C ASN A 390 -29.68 -14.41 -12.14
N GLN A 391 -30.05 -15.63 -12.54
CA GLN A 391 -31.31 -15.79 -13.25
C GLN A 391 -32.39 -15.27 -12.30
N GLY A 392 -33.08 -14.20 -12.71
CA GLY A 392 -34.29 -13.70 -12.08
C GLY A 392 -35.36 -14.79 -12.09
N GLY A 393 -35.20 -15.76 -11.21
CA GLY A 393 -36.25 -16.57 -10.68
C GLY A 393 -36.95 -15.69 -9.66
N GLY A 394 -37.97 -14.97 -10.13
CA GLY A 394 -39.10 -14.73 -9.26
C GLY A 394 -39.59 -16.10 -8.79
N ASP A 395 -39.20 -16.49 -7.58
CA ASP A 395 -39.96 -17.47 -6.83
C ASP A 395 -39.99 -17.08 -5.35
N THR A 396 -41.06 -16.38 -5.03
CA THR A 396 -41.75 -16.51 -3.76
C THR A 396 -41.93 -17.98 -3.41
N THR A 397 -41.00 -18.57 -2.67
CA THR A 397 -41.30 -19.78 -1.90
C THR A 397 -40.96 -19.59 -0.43
N THR A 398 -42.03 -19.29 0.30
CA THR A 398 -42.19 -19.49 1.72
C THR A 398 -41.79 -20.90 2.20
N SER A 399 -41.16 -20.92 3.38
CA SER A 399 -41.34 -21.88 4.49
C SER A 399 -40.58 -23.22 4.47
N PRO A 400 -40.40 -23.92 5.62
CA PRO A 400 -40.39 -23.48 7.02
C PRO A 400 -39.19 -23.99 7.85
N GLY A 401 -38.73 -23.16 8.79
CA GLY A 401 -38.45 -23.51 10.20
C GLY A 401 -37.32 -24.47 10.55
N GLY A 402 -36.37 -23.99 11.37
CA GLY A 402 -35.33 -24.85 11.95
C GLY A 402 -34.49 -24.36 13.14
N GLY A 403 -34.91 -23.37 13.94
CA GLY A 403 -34.66 -23.30 15.40
C GLY A 403 -33.29 -22.90 16.00
N GLY A 404 -33.31 -21.85 16.83
CA GLY A 404 -32.37 -21.54 17.94
C GLY A 404 -31.61 -20.22 17.70
N SER A 405 -31.71 -19.15 18.49
CA SER A 405 -31.92 -18.95 19.93
C SER A 405 -32.72 -17.65 20.20
N THR A 406 -33.67 -17.69 21.14
CA THR A 406 -34.63 -16.61 21.47
C THR A 406 -34.24 -15.79 22.70
N ASN A 407 -32.96 -15.45 22.86
CA ASN A 407 -32.61 -14.53 23.95
C ASN A 407 -33.07 -13.12 23.57
N ALA A 408 -34.17 -12.68 24.19
CA ALA A 408 -34.62 -11.31 24.09
C ALA A 408 -33.49 -10.39 24.60
N PRO A 409 -33.14 -9.33 23.85
CA PRO A 409 -32.05 -8.46 24.25
C PRO A 409 -32.35 -7.78 25.59
N PRO A 410 -31.31 -7.51 26.41
CA PRO A 410 -31.48 -6.66 27.58
C PRO A 410 -32.11 -5.31 27.21
N THR A 411 -32.83 -4.70 28.14
CA THR A 411 -33.42 -3.37 27.96
C THR A 411 -32.70 -2.34 28.80
N GLY A 412 -32.34 -1.19 28.20
CA GLY A 412 -31.56 -0.15 28.88
C GLY A 412 -30.06 -0.48 28.91
N MET A 413 -29.32 0.20 29.79
CA MET A 413 -27.87 0.00 29.93
C MET A 413 -27.53 -1.43 30.39
N ALA A 414 -26.76 -2.15 29.58
CA ALA A 414 -26.20 -3.45 29.92
C ALA A 414 -24.69 -3.49 29.63
N ARG A 415 -23.95 -4.23 30.45
CA ARG A 415 -22.50 -4.41 30.25
C ARG A 415 -22.25 -5.22 28.99
N THR A 416 -21.48 -4.66 28.07
CA THR A 416 -21.10 -5.23 26.78
C THR A 416 -19.57 -5.22 26.71
N ILE A 417 -18.99 -6.37 26.40
CA ILE A 417 -17.53 -6.52 26.27
C ILE A 417 -17.24 -6.89 24.82
N ILE A 418 -16.25 -6.22 24.23
CA ILE A 418 -15.72 -6.56 22.92
C ILE A 418 -14.26 -6.94 23.09
N PHE A 419 -13.87 -8.04 22.45
CA PHE A 419 -12.51 -8.46 22.24
C PHE A 419 -12.23 -8.48 20.75
N ILE A 420 -11.14 -7.85 20.32
CA ILE A 420 -10.66 -7.89 18.94
C ILE A 420 -9.22 -8.41 18.95
N GLU A 421 -8.96 -9.52 18.28
CA GLU A 421 -7.60 -10.00 18.03
C GLU A 421 -6.96 -9.17 16.92
N ARG A 422 -5.89 -8.44 17.28
CA ARG A 422 -5.06 -7.72 16.32
C ARG A 422 -3.65 -7.59 16.88
N GLU A 423 -2.70 -8.26 16.23
CA GLU A 423 -1.28 -8.01 16.46
C GLU A 423 -0.92 -6.64 15.87
N THR A 424 -0.44 -5.74 16.74
CA THR A 424 -0.06 -4.37 16.36
C THR A 424 1.41 -4.12 16.68
N PHE A 425 1.99 -3.10 16.04
CA PHE A 425 3.34 -2.67 16.37
C PHE A 425 3.41 -2.04 17.76
N PRO A 426 4.53 -2.17 18.50
CA PRO A 426 4.71 -1.50 19.78
C PRO A 426 4.48 0.01 19.68
N GLY A 427 3.53 0.53 20.47
CA GLY A 427 3.12 1.94 20.45
C GLY A 427 1.92 2.25 19.55
N SER A 428 1.31 1.25 18.89
CA SER A 428 0.01 1.39 18.24
C SER A 428 -1.12 1.05 19.20
N ASP A 429 -2.25 1.72 19.08
CA ASP A 429 -3.44 1.53 19.89
C ASP A 429 -4.66 1.23 19.01
N VAL A 430 -5.55 0.37 19.50
CA VAL A 430 -6.78 -0.02 18.79
C VAL A 430 -7.97 0.81 19.29
N PHE A 431 -8.81 1.22 18.36
CA PHE A 431 -10.08 1.92 18.61
C PHE A 431 -11.21 1.22 17.86
N ILE A 432 -12.45 1.50 18.22
CA ILE A 432 -13.63 1.12 17.43
C ILE A 432 -14.47 2.36 17.14
N VAL A 433 -15.10 2.34 15.97
CA VAL A 433 -16.25 3.18 15.61
C VAL A 433 -17.42 2.25 15.34
N GLY A 434 -18.66 2.73 15.47
CA GLY A 434 -19.80 1.84 15.32
C GLY A 434 -21.15 2.47 15.60
N GLY A 435 -22.18 1.66 15.69
CA GLY A 435 -23.55 2.13 15.94
C GLY A 435 -24.55 1.29 15.16
N ILE A 436 -25.54 1.95 14.57
CA ILE A 436 -26.48 1.36 13.61
C ILE A 436 -26.26 2.03 12.25
N ASN A 437 -26.10 1.27 11.18
CA ASN A 437 -25.90 1.86 9.86
C ASN A 437 -27.14 2.61 9.34
N ASP A 438 -26.91 3.45 8.34
CA ASP A 438 -27.94 4.29 7.71
C ASP A 438 -28.93 3.49 6.87
N GLU A 439 -28.58 2.27 6.44
CA GLU A 439 -29.52 1.35 5.81
C GLU A 439 -30.65 0.91 6.77
N GLN A 440 -30.32 0.69 8.04
CA GLN A 440 -31.33 0.39 9.07
C GLN A 440 -31.97 1.65 9.66
N ARG A 441 -31.23 2.75 9.75
CA ARG A 441 -31.71 4.03 10.27
C ARG A 441 -31.38 5.19 9.31
N PRO A 442 -32.27 5.50 8.35
CA PRO A 442 -32.00 6.48 7.28
C PRO A 442 -31.73 7.92 7.72
N ASP A 443 -31.95 8.25 8.99
CA ASP A 443 -31.77 9.60 9.57
C ASP A 443 -30.47 9.69 10.42
N CYS A 444 -29.41 8.96 10.06
CA CYS A 444 -28.10 9.14 10.69
C CYS A 444 -27.61 10.58 10.48
N GLY A 445 -27.36 11.29 11.58
CA GLY A 445 -26.74 12.61 11.55
C GLY A 445 -25.22 12.51 11.64
N THR A 446 -24.51 13.56 11.22
CA THR A 446 -23.03 13.66 11.27
C THR A 446 -22.51 14.20 12.61
N ASP A 447 -23.31 14.08 13.67
CA ASP A 447 -22.99 14.55 15.01
C ASP A 447 -23.45 13.48 15.99
N ALA A 448 -22.50 12.83 16.64
CA ALA A 448 -22.71 11.73 17.58
C ALA A 448 -23.77 12.04 18.65
N GLU A 449 -23.90 13.29 19.10
CA GLU A 449 -24.85 13.67 20.15
C GLU A 449 -26.30 13.72 19.66
N THR A 450 -26.51 13.87 18.36
CA THR A 450 -27.84 14.04 17.77
C THR A 450 -28.22 12.94 16.77
N SER A 451 -27.26 12.14 16.33
CA SER A 451 -27.46 11.05 15.40
C SER A 451 -28.32 9.95 16.01
N THR A 452 -29.33 9.49 15.27
CA THR A 452 -30.15 8.33 15.70
C THR A 452 -29.41 6.99 15.57
N CYS A 453 -28.22 7.03 14.96
CA CYS A 453 -27.38 5.87 14.68
C CYS A 453 -26.28 5.66 15.72
N ALA A 454 -25.96 6.72 16.46
CA ALA A 454 -25.11 6.64 17.64
C ALA A 454 -25.83 5.92 18.78
N ILE A 455 -25.08 5.18 19.59
CA ILE A 455 -25.59 4.42 20.73
C ILE A 455 -24.95 4.95 22.02
N ASP A 456 -25.76 5.24 23.03
CA ASP A 456 -25.28 5.65 24.34
C ASP A 456 -24.40 4.56 24.97
N ILE A 457 -23.16 4.93 25.30
CA ILE A 457 -22.21 4.09 26.00
C ILE A 457 -21.66 4.77 27.26
N ALA A 458 -21.16 3.96 28.18
CA ALA A 458 -20.36 4.38 29.32
C ALA A 458 -19.24 3.36 29.53
N LEU A 459 -18.05 3.71 29.08
CA LEU A 459 -16.85 2.88 29.23
C LEU A 459 -16.53 2.66 30.73
N ASN A 460 -16.06 1.45 31.04
CA ASN A 460 -15.63 1.08 32.39
C ASN A 460 -14.12 1.31 32.51
N GLU A 461 -13.72 2.03 33.56
CA GLU A 461 -12.30 2.29 33.87
C GLU A 461 -11.54 0.96 34.09
N MET A 462 -10.37 0.86 33.49
CA MET A 462 -9.46 -0.27 33.66
C MET A 462 -8.42 0.01 34.75
N PRO A 463 -7.76 -1.01 35.31
CA PRO A 463 -6.66 -0.81 36.26
C PRO A 463 -5.58 0.14 35.71
N LYS A 464 -4.83 0.77 36.63
CA LYS A 464 -3.97 1.92 36.32
C LYS A 464 -2.89 1.67 35.26
N GLN A 465 -2.50 0.42 35.00
CA GLN A 465 -1.50 0.14 33.96
C GLN A 465 -2.00 0.40 32.52
N TRP A 466 -3.32 0.48 32.30
CA TRP A 466 -3.92 0.89 31.01
C TRP A 466 -4.16 2.40 30.97
N GLU A 467 -3.08 3.18 31.11
CA GLU A 467 -3.16 4.65 31.22
C GLU A 467 -3.73 5.29 29.96
N SER A 468 -3.37 4.78 28.78
CA SER A 468 -3.81 5.31 27.48
C SER A 468 -5.32 5.13 27.25
N TYR A 469 -5.84 3.92 27.43
CA TYR A 469 -7.27 3.63 27.43
C TYR A 469 -8.05 4.53 28.39
N ASN A 470 -7.58 4.65 29.65
CA ASN A 470 -8.27 5.44 30.68
C ASN A 470 -8.25 6.94 30.38
N ALA A 471 -7.25 7.43 29.65
CA ALA A 471 -7.18 8.82 29.22
C ALA A 471 -8.11 9.10 28.03
N TRP A 472 -8.08 8.26 26.98
CA TRP A 472 -8.91 8.45 25.79
C TRP A 472 -10.40 8.19 26.00
N MET A 473 -10.79 7.41 27.01
CA MET A 473 -12.20 7.18 27.32
C MET A 473 -12.89 8.38 27.97
N GLU A 474 -12.15 9.37 28.49
CA GLU A 474 -12.75 10.54 29.14
C GLU A 474 -13.56 11.32 28.09
N GLY A 475 -14.86 11.51 28.32
CA GLY A 475 -15.70 12.25 27.38
C GLY A 475 -16.21 11.43 26.18
N ASP A 476 -15.83 10.16 26.06
CA ASP A 476 -16.45 9.23 25.11
C ASP A 476 -17.73 8.63 25.70
N THR A 477 -18.86 8.99 25.10
CA THR A 477 -20.23 8.71 25.57
C THR A 477 -21.12 8.08 24.52
N LYS A 478 -20.65 7.96 23.28
CA LYS A 478 -21.38 7.38 22.16
C LYS A 478 -20.50 6.39 21.43
N LEU A 479 -21.05 5.24 21.09
CA LEU A 479 -20.52 4.46 19.97
C LEU A 479 -21.14 5.06 18.71
N ASP A 480 -20.32 5.71 17.90
CA ASP A 480 -20.72 6.39 16.67
C ASP A 480 -19.70 6.18 15.52
N TRP A 481 -20.10 6.58 14.31
CA TRP A 481 -19.31 6.42 13.09
C TRP A 481 -18.43 7.63 12.76
N GLU A 482 -18.55 8.73 13.49
CA GLU A 482 -17.89 10.01 13.17
C GLU A 482 -16.49 10.14 13.82
N GLY A 483 -16.10 9.16 14.65
CA GLY A 483 -14.80 9.09 15.30
C GLY A 483 -14.79 9.79 16.67
N PRO A 484 -13.72 10.51 17.05
CA PRO A 484 -13.60 11.07 18.38
C PRO A 484 -14.62 12.18 18.66
N GLN A 485 -15.22 12.15 19.85
CA GLN A 485 -16.20 13.14 20.27
C GLN A 485 -15.57 14.47 20.70
N VAL A 486 -16.32 15.57 20.57
CA VAL A 486 -15.85 16.90 21.03
C VAL A 486 -15.60 16.87 22.54
N GLY A 487 -14.33 17.03 22.93
CA GLY A 487 -13.91 16.99 24.33
C GLY A 487 -13.59 15.59 24.85
N GLN A 488 -13.49 14.61 23.97
CA GLN A 488 -12.88 13.32 24.28
C GLN A 488 -11.40 13.52 24.68
N GLY A 489 -10.94 12.72 25.62
CA GLY A 489 -9.63 12.83 26.24
C GLY A 489 -8.48 12.53 25.28
N THR A 490 -7.28 12.91 25.70
CA THR A 490 -6.03 12.73 24.95
C THR A 490 -4.99 12.04 25.84
N PHE A 491 -4.06 11.30 25.24
CA PHE A 491 -2.94 10.68 25.95
C PHE A 491 -1.62 11.07 25.28
N ASP A 492 -0.65 11.57 26.05
CA ASP A 492 0.65 12.04 25.54
C ASP A 492 0.56 12.97 24.31
N ASP A 493 -0.39 13.92 24.35
CA ASP A 493 -0.73 14.87 23.27
C ASP A 493 -1.34 14.23 21.99
N TYR A 494 -1.71 12.94 22.01
CA TYR A 494 -2.43 12.25 20.93
C TYR A 494 -3.95 12.22 21.18
N GLU A 495 -4.71 12.54 20.13
CA GLU A 495 -6.18 12.42 20.09
C GLU A 495 -6.60 10.96 19.88
N ALA A 496 -7.78 10.59 20.43
CA ALA A 496 -8.39 9.29 20.17
C ALA A 496 -8.89 9.20 18.71
N PHE A 497 -9.00 7.99 18.15
CA PHE A 497 -9.63 7.78 16.83
C PHE A 497 -11.09 7.32 16.93
N GLY A 498 -11.56 7.03 18.14
CA GLY A 498 -12.91 6.54 18.42
C GLY A 498 -12.96 6.01 19.86
N THR A 499 -13.75 4.98 20.09
CA THR A 499 -13.81 4.30 21.39
C THR A 499 -12.55 3.44 21.62
N PRO A 500 -11.74 3.71 22.65
CA PRO A 500 -10.43 3.06 22.81
C PRO A 500 -10.55 1.60 23.26
N GLY A 501 -9.65 0.76 22.77
CA GLY A 501 -9.38 -0.59 23.25
C GLY A 501 -8.12 -0.66 24.11
N ALA A 502 -8.07 -1.64 25.00
CA ALA A 502 -6.92 -1.91 25.87
C ALA A 502 -6.25 -3.23 25.49
N TRP A 503 -4.94 -3.21 25.21
CA TRP A 503 -4.19 -4.44 24.91
C TRP A 503 -4.16 -5.38 26.11
N THR A 504 -4.42 -6.67 25.90
CA THR A 504 -4.38 -7.68 26.97
C THR A 504 -3.76 -8.99 26.50
N THR A 505 -3.34 -9.79 27.47
CA THR A 505 -2.88 -11.18 27.28
C THR A 505 -3.48 -12.11 28.33
N ASP A 506 -3.48 -13.42 28.04
CA ASP A 506 -3.87 -14.49 28.96
C ASP A 506 -2.69 -15.01 29.82
N ASP A 507 -1.47 -14.50 29.58
CA ASP A 507 -0.28 -14.81 30.39
C ASP A 507 -0.32 -14.10 31.75
N ALA A 508 -0.63 -14.85 32.81
CA ALA A 508 -0.71 -14.35 34.18
C ALA A 508 0.60 -13.80 34.77
N THR A 509 1.72 -13.89 34.04
CA THR A 509 3.00 -13.29 34.44
C THR A 509 3.29 -11.93 33.79
N ASP A 510 2.49 -11.54 32.80
CA ASP A 510 2.60 -10.26 32.09
C ASP A 510 1.90 -9.12 32.85
N ASP A 511 2.43 -7.90 32.73
CA ASP A 511 1.88 -6.71 33.38
C ASP A 511 0.50 -6.32 32.82
N PHE A 512 0.18 -6.75 31.60
CA PHE A 512 -1.10 -6.56 30.91
C PHE A 512 -1.96 -7.83 30.87
N TYR A 513 -1.71 -8.78 31.79
CA TYR A 513 -2.64 -9.86 32.04
C TYR A 513 -4.04 -9.35 32.42
N TYR A 514 -5.07 -9.85 31.74
CA TYR A 514 -6.45 -9.53 32.07
C TYR A 514 -7.29 -10.79 32.25
N GLU A 515 -7.96 -10.92 33.39
CA GLU A 515 -8.60 -12.18 33.81
C GLU A 515 -9.75 -12.67 32.91
N LEU A 516 -10.31 -11.79 32.07
CA LEU A 516 -11.34 -12.15 31.09
C LEU A 516 -10.76 -12.55 29.74
N ASN A 517 -9.49 -12.24 29.47
CA ASN A 517 -8.82 -12.72 28.26
C ASN A 517 -8.38 -14.18 28.49
N THR A 518 -9.01 -15.10 27.75
CA THR A 518 -8.65 -16.51 27.72
C THR A 518 -8.25 -16.98 26.32
N PHE A 519 -7.94 -16.03 25.44
CA PHE A 519 -7.81 -16.27 24.01
C PHE A 519 -6.36 -16.23 23.52
N GLY A 520 -5.50 -15.48 24.22
CA GLY A 520 -4.08 -15.35 23.89
C GLY A 520 -3.57 -13.92 24.04
N PRO A 521 -2.33 -13.63 23.62
CA PRO A 521 -1.84 -12.27 23.46
C PRO A 521 -2.55 -11.56 22.29
N HIS A 522 -2.39 -10.23 22.19
CA HIS A 522 -2.90 -9.39 21.08
C HIS A 522 -4.42 -9.23 21.02
N TYR A 523 -5.11 -9.50 22.12
CA TYR A 523 -6.55 -9.24 22.24
C TYR A 523 -6.78 -7.88 22.90
N TRP A 524 -7.42 -6.99 22.15
CA TRP A 524 -7.81 -5.65 22.60
C TRP A 524 -9.22 -5.70 23.18
N ILE A 525 -9.36 -5.27 24.44
CA ILE A 525 -10.64 -5.26 25.14
C ILE A 525 -11.27 -3.87 25.18
N ILE A 526 -12.57 -3.81 24.90
CA ILE A 526 -13.44 -2.65 25.17
C ILE A 526 -14.51 -3.12 26.17
N ASP A 527 -14.53 -2.57 27.38
CA ASP A 527 -15.51 -2.91 28.42
C ASP A 527 -16.40 -1.70 28.70
N MET A 528 -17.66 -1.77 28.27
CA MET A 528 -18.61 -0.66 28.37
C MET A 528 -19.96 -1.10 28.91
N ASN A 529 -20.74 -0.16 29.40
CA ASN A 529 -22.20 -0.30 29.49
C ASN A 529 -22.80 0.38 28.28
N MET A 530 -23.73 -0.29 27.60
CA MET A 530 -24.35 0.20 26.36
C MET A 530 -25.87 0.18 26.49
N ASP A 531 -26.57 1.20 26.00
CA ASP A 531 -28.03 1.22 26.00
C ASP A 531 -28.59 0.30 24.90
N CYS A 532 -28.89 -0.94 25.29
CA CYS A 532 -29.42 -1.93 24.35
C CYS A 532 -30.79 -1.53 23.77
N SER A 533 -31.51 -0.55 24.34
CA SER A 533 -32.75 -0.06 23.74
C SER A 533 -32.54 0.76 22.45
N GLN A 534 -31.31 1.19 22.22
CA GLN A 534 -30.88 1.92 21.01
C GLN A 534 -30.25 1.00 19.97
N THR A 535 -30.27 -0.32 20.19
CA THR A 535 -29.79 -1.35 19.26
C THR A 535 -30.93 -1.94 18.44
N GLU A 536 -30.60 -2.66 17.37
CA GLU A 536 -31.58 -3.36 16.54
C GLU A 536 -31.72 -4.81 16.99
N ASN A 537 -32.80 -5.14 17.71
CA ASN A 537 -33.01 -6.45 18.32
C ASN A 537 -31.84 -6.93 19.21
N GLY A 538 -31.11 -6.00 19.83
CA GLY A 538 -29.93 -6.31 20.64
C GLY A 538 -28.61 -6.26 19.89
N TRP A 539 -28.63 -6.02 18.58
CA TRP A 539 -27.45 -6.05 17.74
C TRP A 539 -27.04 -4.65 17.28
N PHE A 540 -25.74 -4.44 17.19
CA PHE A 540 -25.11 -3.22 16.71
C PHE A 540 -23.85 -3.55 15.90
N GLU A 541 -23.39 -2.57 15.14
CA GLU A 541 -22.25 -2.67 14.26
C GLU A 541 -21.02 -2.01 14.87
N LEU A 542 -19.84 -2.54 14.57
CA LEU A 542 -18.57 -1.92 14.88
C LEU A 542 -17.53 -2.22 13.81
N ASN A 543 -16.61 -1.30 13.63
CA ASN A 543 -15.42 -1.43 12.81
C ASN A 543 -14.20 -1.01 13.64
N THR A 544 -13.10 -1.74 13.51
CA THR A 544 -11.86 -1.53 14.28
C THR A 544 -10.86 -0.65 13.54
N LEU A 545 -10.33 0.38 14.22
CA LEU A 545 -9.26 1.28 13.76
C LEU A 545 -7.97 1.06 14.57
N TYR A 546 -6.79 1.41 14.03
CA TYR A 546 -5.55 1.52 14.82
C TYR A 546 -4.58 2.59 14.30
N THR A 547 -3.79 3.19 15.20
CA THR A 547 -3.05 4.46 15.00
C THR A 547 -1.83 4.42 14.08
N ILE A 548 -1.50 3.27 13.49
CA ILE A 548 -0.35 3.10 12.59
C ILE A 548 -0.72 2.11 11.47
N GLY A 549 -1.28 2.61 10.37
CA GLY A 549 -1.57 1.82 9.15
C GLY A 549 -2.90 1.04 9.17
N GLY A 550 -3.83 1.45 10.03
CA GLY A 550 -5.16 0.85 10.24
C GLY A 550 -6.27 1.87 10.38
N GLU A 551 -6.05 3.08 9.89
CA GLU A 551 -6.94 4.21 10.04
C GLU A 551 -8.19 4.10 9.14
N ASP A 552 -8.16 3.21 8.15
CA ASP A 552 -9.24 2.97 7.17
C ASP A 552 -10.27 1.93 7.63
N GLY A 553 -10.02 1.30 8.78
CA GLY A 553 -10.88 0.26 9.34
C GLY A 553 -10.63 -1.15 8.81
N GLU A 554 -11.45 -2.07 9.31
CA GLU A 554 -11.48 -3.46 8.89
C GLU A 554 -11.94 -3.59 7.43
N PRO A 555 -11.40 -4.58 6.68
CA PRO A 555 -11.96 -4.96 5.39
C PRO A 555 -13.42 -5.38 5.57
N ILE A 556 -14.23 -5.29 4.50
CA ILE A 556 -15.64 -5.69 4.58
C ILE A 556 -15.71 -7.17 4.94
N ILE A 557 -16.55 -7.51 5.91
CA ILE A 557 -16.79 -8.89 6.28
C ILE A 557 -18.24 -9.28 5.99
N ALA A 558 -18.45 -10.57 5.74
CA ALA A 558 -19.77 -11.19 5.71
C ALA A 558 -19.93 -12.02 6.97
N GLN A 559 -20.20 -11.35 8.09
CA GLN A 559 -20.17 -12.01 9.39
C GLN A 559 -21.07 -13.25 9.42
N GLU A 560 -20.47 -14.39 9.78
CA GLU A 560 -21.18 -15.65 9.91
C GLU A 560 -22.06 -15.66 11.16
N ALA A 561 -22.86 -16.72 11.32
CA ALA A 561 -23.56 -16.92 12.58
C ALA A 561 -22.54 -17.11 13.71
N CYS A 562 -22.54 -16.21 14.69
CA CYS A 562 -21.58 -16.27 15.77
C CYS A 562 -21.71 -17.57 16.56
N THR A 563 -20.56 -18.12 16.93
CA THR A 563 -20.46 -19.25 17.84
C THR A 563 -20.64 -18.79 19.30
N GLY A 564 -20.45 -19.68 20.27
CA GLY A 564 -20.61 -19.37 21.70
C GLY A 564 -22.01 -19.66 22.25
N GLY A 565 -22.17 -19.55 23.56
CA GLY A 565 -23.38 -19.94 24.29
C GLY A 565 -24.61 -19.09 23.99
N VAL A 566 -24.41 -17.87 23.50
CA VAL A 566 -25.47 -16.91 23.10
C VAL A 566 -25.28 -16.35 21.70
N GLY A 567 -24.41 -16.99 20.91
CA GLY A 567 -24.24 -16.72 19.50
C GLY A 567 -25.50 -16.91 18.66
N GLY A 568 -25.36 -16.79 17.36
CA GLY A 568 -26.45 -16.82 16.40
C GLY A 568 -26.26 -15.82 15.28
N THR A 569 -27.28 -15.70 14.44
CA THR A 569 -27.24 -14.84 13.26
C THR A 569 -27.72 -13.43 13.60
N ALA A 570 -27.00 -12.44 13.11
CA ALA A 570 -27.42 -11.04 13.16
C ALA A 570 -28.76 -10.83 12.43
N PRO A 571 -29.57 -9.83 12.84
CA PRO A 571 -30.90 -9.59 12.28
C PRO A 571 -30.86 -8.99 10.87
N TYR A 572 -29.72 -8.45 10.47
CA TYR A 572 -29.42 -7.94 9.13
C TYR A 572 -27.94 -8.14 8.84
N SER A 573 -27.59 -8.07 7.55
CA SER A 573 -26.21 -8.13 7.10
C SER A 573 -25.55 -6.77 7.29
N SER A 574 -24.30 -6.77 7.72
CA SER A 574 -23.45 -5.58 7.78
C SER A 574 -22.11 -5.91 7.13
N PRO A 575 -21.46 -4.94 6.45
CA PRO A 575 -20.07 -5.09 6.04
C PRO A 575 -19.08 -5.03 7.22
N ASN A 576 -19.56 -4.75 8.43
CA ASN A 576 -18.79 -4.61 9.65
C ASN A 576 -19.14 -5.74 10.65
N HIS A 577 -18.41 -5.82 11.76
CA HIS A 577 -18.72 -6.75 12.82
C HIS A 577 -20.07 -6.44 13.47
N MET A 578 -20.93 -7.45 13.57
CA MET A 578 -22.20 -7.41 14.27
C MET A 578 -22.03 -7.98 15.68
N ALA A 579 -22.07 -7.10 16.66
CA ALA A 579 -21.98 -7.45 18.07
C ALA A 579 -23.37 -7.45 18.73
N ARG A 580 -23.52 -8.18 19.85
CA ARG A 580 -24.71 -8.15 20.70
C ARG A 580 -24.47 -7.37 21.97
N CYS A 581 -25.35 -6.41 22.21
CA CYS A 581 -25.38 -5.64 23.44
C CYS A 581 -25.76 -6.52 24.63
N GLY A 582 -25.05 -6.32 25.75
CA GLY A 582 -25.22 -7.08 26.98
C GLY A 582 -24.42 -8.39 27.06
N TYR A 583 -23.58 -8.66 26.07
CA TYR A 583 -22.83 -9.91 25.93
C TYR A 583 -21.33 -9.67 25.74
N MET A 584 -20.54 -10.74 25.83
CA MET A 584 -19.12 -10.74 25.48
C MET A 584 -19.00 -11.16 24.02
N ASN A 585 -18.47 -10.28 23.19
CA ASN A 585 -18.31 -10.45 21.75
C ASN A 585 -16.82 -10.56 21.45
N VAL A 586 -16.42 -11.57 20.70
CA VAL A 586 -15.02 -11.85 20.37
C VAL A 586 -14.89 -11.95 18.86
N PHE A 587 -13.96 -11.17 18.32
CA PHE A 587 -13.71 -11.00 16.91
C PHE A 587 -12.22 -11.13 16.61
N GLN A 588 -11.91 -11.48 15.37
CA GLN A 588 -10.57 -11.36 14.80
C GLN A 588 -10.65 -10.32 13.70
N TYR A 589 -9.69 -9.39 13.69
CA TYR A 589 -9.70 -8.28 12.75
C TYR A 589 -9.82 -8.76 11.30
N GLY A 590 -10.86 -8.30 10.59
CA GLY A 590 -11.10 -8.58 9.18
C GLY A 590 -11.61 -9.99 8.87
N GLU A 591 -12.02 -10.77 9.87
CA GLU A 591 -12.49 -12.15 9.69
C GLU A 591 -14.02 -12.26 9.85
N ASN A 592 -14.66 -13.17 9.10
CA ASN A 592 -16.12 -13.37 9.19
C ASN A 592 -16.57 -14.04 10.51
N GLY A 593 -15.62 -14.66 11.21
CA GLY A 593 -15.88 -15.43 12.42
C GLY A 593 -16.15 -14.55 13.63
N CYS A 594 -17.07 -15.00 14.48
CA CYS A 594 -17.34 -14.36 15.76
C CYS A 594 -17.74 -15.40 16.82
N GLN A 595 -17.49 -15.06 18.08
CA GLN A 595 -17.97 -15.81 19.24
C GLN A 595 -18.68 -14.85 20.19
N ILE A 596 -19.90 -15.23 20.60
CA ILE A 596 -20.67 -14.44 21.57
C ILE A 596 -21.10 -15.33 22.75
N ASP A 597 -20.69 -14.90 23.94
CA ASP A 597 -20.94 -15.58 25.21
C ASP A 597 -21.59 -14.65 26.24
N GLU A 598 -22.16 -15.25 27.29
CA GLU A 598 -22.62 -14.51 28.45
C GLU A 598 -21.45 -13.76 29.10
N VAL A 599 -21.65 -12.50 29.47
CA VAL A 599 -20.64 -11.74 30.23
C VAL A 599 -20.37 -12.47 31.55
N PRO A 600 -19.12 -12.86 31.85
CA PRO A 600 -18.81 -13.51 33.11
C PRO A 600 -19.22 -12.61 34.30
N ALA A 601 -19.93 -13.20 35.27
CA ALA A 601 -20.27 -12.50 36.49
C ALA A 601 -18.96 -12.01 37.15
N LYS A 602 -18.88 -10.70 37.48
CA LYS A 602 -17.73 -10.14 38.20
C LYS A 602 -17.44 -11.03 39.42
N LYS A 603 -16.26 -11.65 39.46
CA LYS A 603 -15.80 -12.30 40.69
C LYS A 603 -15.51 -11.16 41.67
N ASN A 604 -16.36 -11.06 42.70
CA ASN A 604 -16.22 -10.08 43.78
C ASN A 604 -14.89 -10.21 44.51
#